data_AF-A0A8T5JWF6-F1
#
_entry.id   AF-A0A8T5JWF6-F1
#
_cell.length_a   1.000
_cell.length_b   1.000
_cell.length_c   1.000
_cell.angle_alpha   90.00
_cell.angle_beta   90.00
_cell.angle_gamma   90.00
#
_symmetry.space_group_name_H-M   'P 1'
#
loop_
_entity.id
_entity.type
_entity.pdbx_description
1 polymer ?
#
loop_
_entity_poly.entity_id
_entity_poly.type
_entity_poly.pdbx_seq_one_letter_code
_entity_poly.pdbx_strand_id
1 'polypeptide(L)'
;RDQFGLDAEIKIQSDFNEINVNYGLRNEKRNWIQGVDLRTFLEYNGVYPTTEKIINLIDELEIDNAQDLGPHNLILNGKKLFLIDQNDKLDDVNTKEKLKDFLKQSGLL
;
A
#
# COMPACT_ATOMS: atom_id res chain seq x y z
N ARG A 1 1.39 23.64 5.45
CA ARG A 1 2.65 24.31 5.08
C ARG A 1 3.28 24.74 6.41
N ASP A 2 4.57 24.46 6.62
CA ASP A 2 5.35 24.59 7.89
C ASP A 2 5.69 23.28 8.63
N GLN A 3 6.01 22.20 7.91
CA GLN A 3 6.52 20.95 8.52
C GLN A 3 8.02 20.70 8.27
N PHE A 4 8.66 21.56 7.48
CA PHE A 4 10.06 21.44 7.09
C PHE A 4 10.83 22.62 7.70
N GLY A 5 11.96 22.33 8.36
CA GLY A 5 12.85 23.38 8.87
C GLY A 5 13.49 24.20 7.74
N LEU A 6 13.95 25.42 8.04
CA LEU A 6 14.83 26.16 7.12
C LEU A 6 16.07 25.30 6.83
N ASP A 7 16.40 25.16 5.54
CA ASP A 7 17.47 24.30 5.03
C ASP A 7 17.34 22.80 5.42
N ALA A 8 16.12 22.31 5.65
CA ALA A 8 15.90 20.93 6.11
C ALA A 8 16.19 19.88 5.02
N GLU A 9 17.30 19.18 5.18
CA GLU A 9 17.53 17.86 4.61
C GLU A 9 16.63 16.84 5.31
N ILE A 10 15.83 16.07 4.55
CA ILE A 10 15.07 14.96 5.12
C ILE A 10 16.06 13.83 5.43
N LYS A 11 16.26 13.55 6.72
CA LYS A 11 17.15 12.47 7.16
C LYS A 11 16.33 11.24 7.47
N ILE A 12 16.57 10.18 6.69
CA ILE A 12 15.96 8.87 6.90
C ILE A 12 17.00 7.98 7.57
N GLN A 13 16.66 7.45 8.73
CA GLN A 13 17.42 6.41 9.41
C GLN A 13 16.49 5.21 9.55
N SER A 14 16.85 4.10 8.91
CA SER A 14 16.07 2.87 9.00
C SER A 14 16.96 1.70 9.38
N ASP A 15 16.36 0.77 10.11
CA ASP A 15 16.88 -0.57 10.33
C ASP A 15 15.81 -1.60 9.96
N PHE A 16 16.02 -2.87 10.35
CA PHE A 16 15.05 -3.93 10.06
C PHE A 16 13.69 -3.74 10.77
N ASN A 17 13.67 -3.04 11.90
CA ASN A 17 12.52 -2.91 12.78
C ASN A 17 11.74 -1.62 12.50
N GLU A 18 12.42 -0.52 12.20
CA GLU A 18 11.79 0.80 12.13
C GLU A 18 12.37 1.73 11.06
N ILE A 19 11.54 2.70 10.69
CA ILE A 19 11.90 3.86 9.88
C ILE A 19 11.73 5.10 10.74
N ASN A 20 12.82 5.83 10.95
CA ASN A 20 12.81 7.17 11.56
C ASN A 20 13.07 8.21 10.48
N VAL A 21 12.14 9.13 10.31
CA VAL A 21 12.24 10.25 9.35
C VAL A 21 12.27 11.56 10.13
N ASN A 22 13.35 12.31 9.95
CA ASN A 22 13.51 13.64 10.53
C ASN A 22 13.37 14.69 9.42
N TYR A 23 12.33 15.52 9.53
CA TYR A 23 11.99 16.63 8.62
C TYR A 23 12.59 17.98 9.08
N GLY A 24 13.52 17.97 10.02
CA GLY A 24 14.11 19.14 10.68
C GLY A 24 13.27 19.63 11.87
N LEU A 25 11.96 19.84 11.67
CA LEU A 25 11.03 20.29 12.72
C LEU A 25 10.13 19.18 13.27
N ARG A 26 10.10 18.02 12.62
CA ARG A 26 9.31 16.85 13.02
C ARG A 26 10.14 15.58 12.94
N ASN A 27 10.06 14.75 13.97
CA ASN A 27 10.47 13.36 13.90
C ASN A 27 9.23 12.49 13.73
N GLU A 28 9.29 11.56 12.80
CA GLU A 28 8.26 10.57 12.57
C GLU A 28 8.87 9.19 12.64
N LYS A 29 8.22 8.31 13.40
CA LYS A 29 8.61 6.91 13.55
C LYS A 29 7.50 6.04 13.00
N ARG A 30 7.85 5.15 12.06
CA ARG A 30 6.91 4.21 11.41
C ARG A 30 7.49 2.80 11.49
N ASN A 31 6.62 1.82 11.66
CA ASN A 31 6.99 0.41 11.52
C ASN A 31 6.99 0.01 10.04
N TRP A 32 7.84 -0.94 9.67
CA TRP A 32 7.75 -1.57 8.36
C TRP A 32 6.44 -2.34 8.20
N ILE A 33 5.80 -2.17 7.05
CA ILE A 33 4.75 -3.09 6.61
C ILE A 33 5.45 -4.23 5.86
N GLN A 34 5.59 -5.37 6.53
CA GLN A 34 6.18 -6.55 5.91
C GLN A 34 5.22 -7.13 4.88
N GLY A 35 5.69 -7.33 3.66
CA GLY A 35 4.95 -7.95 2.58
C GLY A 35 5.55 -7.62 1.22
N VAL A 36 4.83 -7.99 0.18
CA VAL A 36 5.12 -7.65 -1.21
C VAL A 36 3.99 -6.81 -1.75
N ASP A 37 4.31 -5.87 -2.63
CA ASP A 37 3.30 -5.16 -3.41
C ASP A 37 2.38 -6.15 -4.15
N LEU A 38 1.07 -5.99 -4.05
CA LEU A 38 0.10 -6.93 -4.60
C LEU A 38 0.20 -6.99 -6.12
N ARG A 39 0.40 -5.84 -6.79
CA ARG A 39 0.61 -5.82 -8.25
C ARG A 39 1.84 -6.65 -8.63
N THR A 40 2.97 -6.43 -7.96
CA THR A 40 4.20 -7.19 -8.16
C THR A 40 3.97 -8.69 -7.93
N PHE A 41 3.27 -9.06 -6.86
CA PHE A 41 2.96 -10.47 -6.60
C PHE A 41 2.20 -11.14 -7.76
N LEU A 42 1.20 -10.45 -8.33
CA LEU A 42 0.39 -10.97 -9.42
C LEU A 42 1.17 -11.01 -10.75
N GLU A 43 1.91 -9.95 -11.09
CA GLU A 43 2.71 -9.87 -12.32
C GLU A 43 3.81 -10.94 -12.38
N TYR A 44 4.34 -11.34 -11.22
CA TYR A 44 5.38 -12.37 -11.12
C TYR A 44 4.84 -13.78 -10.83
N ASN A 45 3.54 -14.02 -11.07
CA ASN A 45 2.88 -15.32 -10.90
C ASN A 45 3.06 -15.91 -9.49
N GLY A 46 2.89 -15.07 -8.46
CA GLY A 46 2.91 -15.48 -7.07
C GLY A 46 1.94 -16.63 -6.80
N VAL A 47 2.40 -17.65 -6.07
CA VAL A 47 1.67 -18.92 -5.90
C VAL A 47 0.81 -18.92 -4.64
N TYR A 48 1.24 -18.25 -3.57
CA TYR A 48 0.53 -18.18 -2.30
C TYR A 48 0.50 -16.75 -1.75
N PRO A 49 -0.67 -16.22 -1.34
CA PRO A 49 -1.99 -16.86 -1.33
C PRO A 49 -2.58 -17.07 -2.73
N THR A 50 -3.57 -17.97 -2.85
CA THR A 50 -4.27 -18.24 -4.12
C THR A 50 -5.10 -17.04 -4.55
N THR A 51 -5.45 -16.97 -5.84
CA THR A 51 -6.36 -15.97 -6.42
C THR A 51 -7.67 -15.83 -5.63
N GLU A 52 -8.31 -16.95 -5.28
CA GLU A 52 -9.53 -16.95 -4.47
C GLU A 52 -9.30 -16.35 -3.09
N LYS A 53 -8.17 -16.69 -2.44
CA LYS A 53 -7.85 -16.10 -1.14
C LYS A 53 -7.55 -14.60 -1.28
N ILE A 54 -6.92 -14.14 -2.35
CA ILE A 54 -6.69 -12.71 -2.61
C ILE A 54 -8.04 -11.97 -2.74
N ILE A 55 -9.00 -12.52 -3.47
CA ILE A 55 -10.35 -11.95 -3.59
C ILE A 55 -11.00 -11.81 -2.20
N ASN A 56 -10.93 -12.85 -1.37
CA ASN A 56 -11.45 -12.79 0.00
C ASN A 56 -10.72 -11.74 0.85
N LEU A 57 -9.40 -11.60 0.71
CA LEU A 57 -8.63 -10.57 1.41
C LEU A 57 -9.03 -9.15 0.97
N ILE A 58 -9.38 -8.95 -0.31
CA ILE A 58 -9.92 -7.67 -0.80
C ILE A 58 -11.28 -7.40 -0.17
N ASP A 59 -12.15 -8.41 -0.07
CA ASP A 59 -13.47 -8.28 0.57
C ASP A 59 -13.35 -7.95 2.07
N GLU A 60 -12.32 -8.45 2.75
CA GLU A 60 -12.00 -8.18 4.15
C GLU A 60 -11.38 -6.78 4.39
N LEU A 61 -11.01 -6.01 3.36
CA LEU A 61 -10.39 -4.69 3.54
C LEU A 61 -11.32 -3.71 4.29
N GLU A 62 -10.81 -3.04 5.30
CA GLU A 62 -11.49 -1.91 5.91
C GLU A 62 -11.08 -0.63 5.18
N ILE A 63 -11.94 -0.14 4.29
CA ILE A 63 -11.72 1.09 3.52
C ILE A 63 -12.59 2.24 4.06
N ASP A 64 -11.99 3.41 4.28
CA ASP A 64 -12.70 4.66 4.54
C ASP A 64 -12.38 5.64 3.42
N ASN A 65 -13.34 5.83 2.50
CA ASN A 65 -13.26 6.79 1.39
C ASN A 65 -11.90 6.78 0.64
N ALA A 66 -11.40 5.60 0.28
CA ALA A 66 -10.18 5.45 -0.49
C ALA A 66 -10.27 6.26 -1.80
N GLN A 67 -9.25 7.09 -2.07
CA GLN A 67 -9.17 7.84 -3.33
C GLN A 67 -8.47 7.02 -4.42
N ASP A 68 -7.53 6.15 -4.02
CA ASP A 68 -6.82 5.24 -4.89
C ASP A 68 -6.61 3.87 -4.20
N LEU A 69 -7.36 2.89 -4.66
CA LEU A 69 -7.32 1.49 -4.22
C LEU A 69 -6.65 0.59 -5.28
N GLY A 70 -5.82 1.15 -6.17
CA GLY A 70 -5.08 0.37 -7.13
C GLY A 70 -4.21 -0.71 -6.46
N PRO A 71 -3.89 -1.82 -7.16
CA PRO A 71 -3.15 -2.93 -6.56
C PRO A 71 -1.70 -2.58 -6.18
N HIS A 72 -1.18 -1.45 -6.65
CA HIS A 72 0.14 -0.92 -6.28
C HIS A 72 0.14 -0.23 -4.91
N ASN A 73 -1.05 0.06 -4.37
CA ASN A 73 -1.27 0.66 -3.05
C ASN A 73 -1.67 -0.38 -2.00
N LEU A 74 -1.41 -1.65 -2.30
CA LEU A 74 -1.76 -2.78 -1.45
C LEU A 74 -0.54 -3.64 -1.18
N ILE A 75 -0.17 -3.79 0.09
CA ILE A 75 0.91 -4.69 0.51
C ILE A 75 0.32 -6.01 0.98
N LEU A 76 0.70 -7.11 0.33
CA LEU A 76 0.32 -8.48 0.63
C LEU A 76 1.37 -9.17 1.51
N ASN A 77 0.97 -9.66 2.68
CA ASN A 77 1.89 -10.37 3.60
C ASN A 77 1.58 -11.86 3.78
N GLY A 78 0.76 -12.42 2.90
CA GLY A 78 0.28 -13.80 2.97
C GLY A 78 -0.91 -14.03 3.91
N LYS A 79 -1.22 -13.10 4.82
CA LYS A 79 -2.37 -13.19 5.75
C LYS A 79 -3.43 -12.13 5.50
N LYS A 80 -3.01 -10.93 5.10
CA LYS A 80 -3.89 -9.79 4.83
C LYS A 80 -3.28 -8.85 3.81
N LEU A 81 -4.11 -7.90 3.37
CA LEU A 81 -3.72 -6.76 2.57
C LEU A 81 -3.62 -5.53 3.48
N PHE A 82 -2.57 -4.74 3.32
CA PHE A 82 -2.42 -3.44 3.97
C PHE A 82 -2.57 -2.33 2.94
N LEU A 83 -3.34 -1.32 3.30
CA LEU A 83 -3.54 -0.11 2.50
C LEU A 83 -2.37 0.85 2.74
N ILE A 84 -1.79 1.36 1.66
CA ILE A 84 -0.83 2.47 1.68
C ILE A 84 -1.32 3.58 0.73
N ASP A 85 -0.88 4.81 0.94
CA ASP A 85 -1.02 5.94 0.01
C ASP A 85 -2.44 6.21 -0.56
N GLN A 86 -3.49 5.87 0.22
CA GLN A 86 -4.90 5.91 -0.20
C GLN A 86 -5.47 7.32 -0.48
N ASN A 87 -4.74 8.38 -0.15
CA ASN A 87 -5.20 9.77 -0.18
C ASN A 87 -4.37 10.67 -1.11
N ASP A 88 -3.47 10.10 -1.91
CA ASP A 88 -2.52 10.90 -2.69
C ASP A 88 -3.14 11.47 -3.98
N LYS A 89 -4.07 10.74 -4.60
CA LYS A 89 -4.76 11.15 -5.82
C LYS A 89 -6.10 10.43 -5.96
N LEU A 90 -7.10 11.10 -6.52
CA LEU A 90 -8.33 10.44 -6.94
C LEU A 90 -8.06 9.60 -8.21
N ASP A 91 -8.26 8.29 -8.10
CA ASP A 91 -8.15 7.32 -9.18
C ASP A 91 -9.53 6.68 -9.46
N ASP A 92 -9.68 6.12 -10.66
CA ASP A 92 -10.90 5.42 -11.06
C ASP A 92 -11.08 4.13 -10.25
N VAL A 93 -9.98 3.47 -9.85
CA VAL A 93 -9.98 2.27 -9.02
C VAL A 93 -10.00 2.67 -7.55
N ASN A 94 -11.19 2.93 -7.01
CA ASN A 94 -11.35 3.46 -5.65
C ASN A 94 -12.38 2.69 -4.78
N THR A 95 -12.90 1.57 -5.27
CA THR A 95 -13.75 0.65 -4.49
C THR A 95 -13.25 -0.78 -4.63
N LYS A 96 -13.64 -1.66 -3.69
CA LYS A 96 -13.26 -3.08 -3.73
C LYS A 96 -13.72 -3.76 -5.03
N GLU A 97 -14.92 -3.45 -5.49
CA GLU A 97 -15.50 -3.98 -6.72
C GLU A 97 -14.67 -3.55 -7.92
N LYS A 98 -14.37 -2.25 -8.03
CA LYS A 98 -13.55 -1.72 -9.12
C LYS A 98 -12.13 -2.28 -9.13
N LEU A 99 -11.53 -2.50 -7.95
CA LEU A 99 -10.24 -3.18 -7.84
C LEU A 99 -10.32 -4.60 -8.39
N LYS A 100 -11.32 -5.39 -7.96
CA LYS A 100 -11.50 -6.76 -8.46
C LYS A 100 -11.72 -6.79 -9.97
N ASP A 101 -12.51 -5.86 -10.50
CA ASP A 101 -12.77 -5.75 -11.93
C ASP A 101 -11.53 -5.33 -12.72
N PHE A 102 -10.77 -4.36 -12.22
CA PHE A 102 -9.50 -3.93 -12.80
C PHE A 102 -8.52 -5.10 -12.90
N LEU A 103 -8.37 -5.87 -11.84
CA LEU A 103 -7.46 -7.01 -11.79
C LEU A 103 -7.83 -8.09 -12.82
N LYS A 104 -9.12 -8.41 -12.96
CA LYS A 104 -9.61 -9.35 -13.98
C LYS A 104 -9.41 -8.83 -15.40
N GLN A 105 -9.75 -7.57 -15.66
CA GLN A 105 -9.59 -6.94 -16.99
C GLN A 105 -8.12 -6.86 -17.41
N SER A 106 -7.22 -6.72 -16.44
CA SER A 106 -5.78 -6.67 -16.65
C SER A 106 -5.14 -8.06 -16.80
N GLY A 107 -5.91 -9.14 -16.65
CA GLY A 107 -5.39 -10.52 -16.70
C GLY A 107 -4.50 -10.89 -15.51
N LEU A 108 -4.60 -10.15 -14.40
CA LEU A 108 -3.84 -10.39 -13.17
C LEU A 108 -4.55 -11.40 -12.24
N LEU A 109 -5.86 -11.55 -12.38
CA LEU A 109 -6.69 -12.57 -11.72
C LEU A 109 -7.50 -13.36 -12.74
#